data_AF-A0A3N5UGD2-F1
#
_entry.id   AF-A0A3N5UGD2-F1
#
_cell.length_a   1.000
_cell.length_b   1.000
_cell.length_c   1.000
_cell.angle_alpha   90.00
_cell.angle_beta   90.00
_cell.angle_gamma   90.00
#
_symmetry.space_group_name_H-M   'P 1'
#
loop_
_entity.id
_entity.type
_entity.pdbx_description
1 polymer ?
#
loop_
_entity_poly.entity_id
_entity_poly.type
_entity_poly.pdbx_seq_one_letter_code
_entity_poly.pdbx_strand_id
1 'polypeptide(L)'
;MKSLKRSVAAVLSIAFMIAAGSASKGVCQPTQSQGESSKKVTQTDTSVKLEQYFQKARKELKNNASAAGAQIHKAAALLKKEANQAQGRSKQWMLESYQELEELSARVQKGAVKTVEELDNTFSRAHAALADYYRQRASDSWAKKTISETGQALNEAALHLESGWDWSKSKADKASKATIDSAKQVSKKIARGSGWVSEEISRSIDALEREIGKLSKDTKKHQP
;
A
#
# COMPACT_ATOMS: atom_id res chain seq x y z
N MET A 1 -31.16 32.70 35.39
CA MET A 1 -30.50 33.20 36.62
C MET A 1 -30.42 32.09 37.66
N LYS A 2 -29.22 31.53 37.89
CA LYS A 2 -28.69 31.01 39.16
C LYS A 2 -27.32 30.35 38.90
N SER A 3 -26.35 30.80 39.69
CA SER A 3 -24.90 30.59 39.64
C SER A 3 -24.43 29.32 40.33
N LEU A 4 -23.22 28.84 40.03
CA LEU A 4 -22.06 28.62 40.94
C LEU A 4 -20.98 27.79 40.20
N LYS A 5 -19.88 28.40 39.75
CA LYS A 5 -18.54 28.38 40.40
C LYS A 5 -18.10 26.99 40.91
N ARG A 6 -17.11 26.38 40.24
CA ARG A 6 -16.23 25.37 40.82
C ARG A 6 -14.77 25.76 40.66
N SER A 7 -14.04 25.48 41.72
CA SER A 7 -12.77 26.06 42.12
C SER A 7 -11.53 25.38 41.54
N VAL A 8 -10.50 26.21 41.43
CA VAL A 8 -9.04 26.04 41.54
C VAL A 8 -8.51 24.82 42.33
N ALA A 9 -7.36 24.30 41.86
CA ALA A 9 -6.18 23.72 42.55
C ALA A 9 -5.72 22.41 41.86
N ALA A 10 -4.45 22.06 41.67
CA ALA A 10 -3.18 22.58 42.17
C ALA A 10 -2.04 22.29 41.17
N VAL A 11 -1.03 23.14 41.23
CA VAL A 11 0.31 22.99 40.62
C VAL A 11 1.11 21.99 41.43
N LEU A 12 1.82 21.07 40.77
CA LEU A 12 2.98 20.41 41.37
C LEU A 12 4.16 20.48 40.40
N SER A 13 5.06 21.42 40.70
CA SER A 13 6.38 21.55 40.09
C SER A 13 7.30 20.53 40.73
N ILE A 14 7.97 19.69 39.93
CA ILE A 14 9.10 18.89 40.38
C ILE A 14 10.36 19.48 39.76
N ALA A 15 11.15 20.15 40.61
CA ALA A 15 12.51 20.54 40.33
C ALA A 15 13.43 19.33 40.55
N PHE A 16 14.22 18.97 39.54
CA PHE A 16 15.35 18.04 39.72
C PHE A 16 16.65 18.84 39.76
N MET A 17 17.34 18.74 40.89
CA MET A 17 18.65 19.33 41.13
C MET A 17 19.73 18.69 40.26
N ILE A 18 20.63 19.55 39.82
CA ILE A 18 21.91 19.26 39.18
C ILE A 18 22.91 18.91 40.30
N ALA A 19 23.60 17.76 40.18
CA ALA A 19 24.81 17.47 40.93
C ALA A 19 25.99 17.33 39.96
N ALA A 20 27.00 18.18 40.16
CA ALA A 20 28.28 18.13 39.47
C ALA A 20 29.22 17.15 40.20
N GLY A 21 29.94 16.32 39.44
CA GLY A 21 30.90 15.37 39.99
C GLY A 21 31.83 14.77 38.94
N SER A 22 32.99 15.41 38.79
CA SER A 22 34.34 14.91 38.46
C SER A 22 34.63 13.98 37.28
N ALA A 23 35.71 14.35 36.59
CA ALA A 23 36.31 13.72 35.42
C ALA A 23 36.83 12.29 35.67
N SER A 24 36.56 11.43 34.68
CA SER A 24 37.27 10.18 34.43
C SER A 24 37.46 10.05 32.92
N LYS A 25 38.72 10.04 32.46
CA LYS A 25 39.10 9.70 31.09
C LYS A 25 39.00 8.18 30.94
N GLY A 26 37.91 7.70 30.38
CA GLY A 26 37.73 6.32 29.94
C GLY A 26 37.11 6.33 28.55
N VAL A 27 37.86 5.87 27.56
CA VAL A 27 37.39 5.67 26.18
C VAL A 27 36.31 4.59 26.21
N CYS A 28 35.05 4.98 26.03
CA CYS A 28 33.96 4.06 25.76
C CYS A 28 33.54 4.20 24.29
N GLN A 29 33.91 3.19 23.50
CA GLN A 29 33.31 2.91 22.20
C GLN A 29 31.79 2.71 22.38
N PRO A 30 30.96 3.25 21.48
CA PRO A 30 29.57 2.83 21.41
C PRO A 30 29.53 1.40 20.84
N THR A 31 29.21 0.44 21.72
CA THR A 31 28.83 -0.92 21.35
C THR A 31 27.61 -0.85 20.44
N GLN A 32 27.82 -1.12 19.16
CA GLN A 32 26.77 -1.44 18.21
C GLN A 32 26.12 -2.76 18.65
N SER A 33 24.92 -2.69 19.20
CA SER A 33 24.02 -3.83 19.26
C SER A 33 23.51 -4.08 17.84
N GLN A 34 24.14 -5.05 17.17
CA GLN A 34 23.55 -5.76 16.06
C GLN A 34 22.56 -6.78 16.62
N GLY A 35 21.44 -6.98 15.90
CA GLY A 35 20.97 -8.35 15.71
C GLY A 35 19.51 -8.68 15.98
N GLU A 36 18.54 -7.82 15.67
CA GLU A 36 17.22 -8.30 15.23
C GLU A 36 16.81 -7.56 13.96
N SER A 37 17.43 -7.97 12.86
CA SER A 37 16.94 -7.69 11.51
C SER A 37 15.62 -8.43 11.32
N SER A 38 14.55 -7.84 11.85
CA SER A 38 13.19 -8.15 11.44
C SER A 38 13.17 -7.97 9.93
N LYS A 39 13.00 -9.09 9.20
CA LYS A 39 12.95 -9.12 7.73
C LYS A 39 11.95 -8.08 7.24
N LYS A 40 12.44 -6.89 6.88
CA LYS A 40 11.77 -5.94 6.01
C LYS A 40 11.72 -6.63 4.65
N VAL A 41 10.74 -7.52 4.46
CA VAL A 41 10.36 -7.96 3.11
C VAL A 41 10.08 -6.65 2.37
N THR A 42 10.98 -6.30 1.47
CA THR A 42 10.94 -5.04 0.73
C THR A 42 9.59 -5.00 0.03
N GLN A 43 8.74 -4.03 0.35
CA GLN A 43 7.37 -3.95 -0.19
C GLN A 43 7.35 -3.89 -1.73
N THR A 44 8.42 -3.37 -2.31
CA THR A 44 8.74 -3.39 -3.74
C THR A 44 8.89 -4.81 -4.31
N ASP A 45 9.32 -5.79 -3.51
CA ASP A 45 9.45 -7.20 -3.96
C ASP A 45 8.09 -7.85 -4.20
N THR A 46 7.06 -7.49 -3.41
CA THR A 46 5.71 -8.04 -3.61
C THR A 46 5.11 -7.48 -4.89
N SER A 47 5.19 -6.16 -5.11
CA SER A 47 4.68 -5.48 -6.30
C SER A 47 5.30 -6.06 -7.58
N VAL A 48 6.63 -6.22 -7.59
CA VAL A 48 7.36 -6.80 -8.74
C VAL A 48 6.97 -8.26 -8.98
N LYS A 49 6.89 -9.09 -7.93
CA LYS A 49 6.52 -10.51 -8.10
C LYS A 49 5.09 -10.70 -8.56
N LEU A 50 4.16 -9.90 -8.03
CA LEU A 50 2.76 -9.92 -8.44
C LEU A 50 2.62 -9.64 -9.94
N GLU A 51 3.23 -8.55 -10.40
CA GLU A 51 3.24 -8.17 -11.82
C GLU A 51 3.86 -9.26 -12.69
N GLN A 52 4.99 -9.84 -12.26
CA GLN A 52 5.61 -10.96 -12.98
C GLN A 52 4.68 -12.18 -13.10
N TYR A 53 3.91 -12.50 -12.08
CA TYR A 53 2.95 -13.61 -12.14
C TYR A 53 1.79 -13.29 -13.09
N PHE A 54 1.25 -12.07 -13.09
CA PHE A 54 0.20 -11.64 -14.01
C PHE A 54 0.67 -11.65 -15.47
N GLN A 55 1.86 -11.11 -15.75
CA GLN A 55 2.44 -11.14 -17.10
C GLN A 55 2.67 -12.57 -17.60
N LYS A 56 3.19 -13.45 -16.74
CA LYS A 56 3.35 -14.87 -17.08
C LYS A 56 2.01 -15.55 -17.32
N ALA A 57 1.02 -15.32 -16.46
CA ALA A 57 -0.32 -15.88 -16.63
C ALA A 57 -0.94 -15.49 -17.98
N ARG A 58 -0.87 -14.21 -18.34
CA ARG A 58 -1.36 -13.71 -19.63
C ARG A 58 -0.64 -14.34 -20.82
N LYS A 59 0.69 -14.47 -20.74
CA LYS A 59 1.49 -15.11 -21.79
C LYS A 59 1.14 -16.59 -21.96
N GLU A 60 0.98 -17.30 -20.86
CA GLU A 60 0.70 -18.75 -20.86
C GLU A 60 -0.75 -19.08 -21.24
N LEU A 61 -1.70 -18.16 -21.11
CA LEU A 61 -3.13 -18.45 -21.34
C LEU A 61 -3.40 -19.13 -22.70
N LYS A 62 -2.67 -18.73 -23.75
CA LYS A 62 -2.83 -19.30 -25.11
C LYS A 62 -2.11 -20.62 -25.34
N ASN A 63 -1.10 -20.94 -24.53
CA ASN A 63 -0.19 -22.06 -24.77
C ASN A 63 -0.39 -23.20 -23.76
N ASN A 64 -0.58 -22.84 -22.49
CA ASN A 64 -0.69 -23.76 -21.38
C ASN A 64 -1.57 -23.16 -20.28
N ALA A 65 -2.88 -23.43 -20.38
CA ALA A 65 -3.86 -22.93 -19.42
C ALA A 65 -3.58 -23.41 -17.98
N SER A 66 -3.05 -24.63 -17.81
CA SER A 66 -2.62 -25.12 -16.49
C SER A 66 -1.49 -24.28 -15.89
N ALA A 67 -0.47 -23.95 -16.69
CA ALA A 67 0.62 -23.07 -16.28
C ALA A 67 0.11 -21.64 -15.98
N ALA A 68 -0.79 -21.10 -16.80
CA ALA A 68 -1.39 -19.79 -16.58
C ALA A 68 -2.10 -19.73 -15.22
N GLY A 69 -2.99 -20.70 -14.93
CA GLY A 69 -3.67 -20.77 -13.64
C GLY A 69 -2.71 -20.94 -12.47
N ALA A 70 -1.64 -21.73 -12.62
CA ALA A 70 -0.62 -21.86 -11.58
C ALA A 70 0.10 -20.52 -11.26
N GLN A 71 0.28 -19.62 -12.23
CA GLN A 71 0.80 -18.27 -11.95
C GLN A 71 -0.22 -17.39 -11.24
N ILE A 72 -1.50 -17.47 -11.62
CA ILE A 72 -2.59 -16.75 -10.95
C ILE A 72 -2.71 -17.18 -9.49
N HIS A 73 -2.65 -18.48 -9.21
CA HIS A 73 -2.63 -19.01 -7.84
C HIS A 73 -1.45 -18.47 -7.01
N LYS A 74 -0.26 -18.36 -7.61
CA LYS A 74 0.90 -17.77 -6.92
C LYS A 74 0.69 -16.28 -6.61
N ALA A 75 0.06 -15.55 -7.51
CA ALA A 75 -0.33 -14.16 -7.29
C ALA A 75 -1.35 -14.03 -6.15
N ALA A 76 -2.37 -14.89 -6.13
CA ALA A 76 -3.37 -14.96 -5.07
C ALA A 76 -2.72 -15.24 -3.69
N ALA A 77 -1.79 -16.18 -3.63
CA ALA A 77 -1.05 -16.49 -2.40
C ALA A 77 -0.23 -15.30 -1.88
N LEU A 78 0.40 -14.52 -2.77
CA LEU A 78 1.07 -13.26 -2.38
C LEU A 78 0.06 -12.25 -1.83
N LEU A 79 -1.07 -12.05 -2.52
CA LEU A 79 -2.10 -11.11 -2.08
C LEU A 79 -2.67 -11.48 -0.70
N LYS A 80 -2.94 -12.77 -0.46
CA LYS A 80 -3.38 -13.27 0.85
C LYS A 80 -2.37 -13.00 1.95
N LYS A 81 -1.06 -13.16 1.64
CA LYS A 81 0.01 -12.87 2.59
C LYS A 81 0.01 -11.39 2.99
N GLU A 82 -0.13 -10.47 2.04
CA GLU A 82 -0.25 -9.03 2.31
C GLU A 82 -1.55 -8.72 3.08
N ALA A 83 -2.66 -9.36 2.70
CA ALA A 83 -3.96 -9.19 3.37
C ALA A 83 -3.90 -9.55 4.86
N ASN A 84 -3.09 -10.54 5.24
CA ASN A 84 -2.89 -10.92 6.63
C ASN A 84 -2.14 -9.87 7.46
N GLN A 85 -1.44 -8.93 6.82
CA GLN A 85 -0.78 -7.80 7.48
C GLN A 85 -1.70 -6.57 7.59
N ALA A 86 -2.76 -6.51 6.80
CA ALA A 86 -3.72 -5.43 6.82
C ALA A 86 -4.78 -5.61 7.91
N GLN A 87 -5.57 -4.55 8.11
CA GLN A 87 -6.70 -4.52 9.04
C GLN A 87 -7.91 -3.85 8.37
N GLY A 88 -9.08 -3.99 9.01
CA GLY A 88 -10.30 -3.32 8.58
C GLY A 88 -10.66 -3.57 7.11
N ARG A 89 -11.03 -2.49 6.41
CA ARG A 89 -11.58 -2.54 5.05
C ARG A 89 -10.59 -3.04 4.01
N SER A 90 -9.32 -2.60 4.06
CA SER A 90 -8.33 -3.06 3.07
C SER A 90 -8.07 -4.56 3.18
N LYS A 91 -8.07 -5.12 4.41
CA LYS A 91 -7.96 -6.57 4.59
C LYS A 91 -9.11 -7.29 3.90
N GLN A 92 -10.35 -6.86 4.12
CA GLN A 92 -11.51 -7.48 3.49
C GLN A 92 -11.41 -7.42 1.97
N TRP A 93 -11.10 -6.26 1.40
CA TRP A 93 -11.04 -6.10 -0.05
C TRP A 93 -9.91 -6.92 -0.70
N MET A 94 -8.75 -7.04 -0.05
CA MET A 94 -7.69 -7.93 -0.52
C MET A 94 -8.07 -9.41 -0.40
N LEU A 95 -8.83 -9.80 0.62
CA LEU A 95 -9.33 -11.18 0.75
C LEU A 95 -10.38 -11.51 -0.33
N GLU A 96 -11.26 -10.57 -0.66
CA GLU A 96 -12.19 -10.69 -1.80
C GLU A 96 -11.41 -10.84 -3.11
N SER A 97 -10.42 -9.98 -3.35
CA SER A 97 -9.56 -10.06 -4.54
C SER A 97 -8.75 -11.36 -4.60
N TYR A 98 -8.32 -11.89 -3.45
CA TYR A 98 -7.68 -13.20 -3.35
C TYR A 98 -8.63 -14.32 -3.79
N GLN A 99 -9.88 -14.30 -3.32
CA GLN A 99 -10.89 -15.30 -3.71
C GLN A 99 -11.17 -15.24 -5.21
N GLU A 100 -11.33 -14.04 -5.77
CA GLU A 100 -11.49 -13.87 -7.21
C GLU A 100 -10.32 -14.45 -8.02
N LEU A 101 -9.07 -14.26 -7.56
CA LEU A 101 -7.90 -14.84 -8.21
C LEU A 101 -7.85 -16.37 -8.08
N GLU A 102 -8.26 -16.94 -6.94
CA GLU A 102 -8.34 -18.40 -6.77
C GLU A 102 -9.39 -19.03 -7.71
N GLU A 103 -10.57 -18.41 -7.79
CA GLU A 103 -11.63 -18.85 -8.69
C GLU A 103 -11.20 -18.73 -10.16
N LEU A 104 -10.58 -17.61 -10.53
CA LEU A 104 -10.02 -17.39 -11.85
C LEU A 104 -8.96 -18.44 -12.18
N SER A 105 -8.03 -18.70 -11.25
CA SER A 105 -7.01 -19.74 -11.39
C SER A 105 -7.62 -21.10 -11.71
N ALA A 106 -8.61 -21.54 -10.91
CA ALA A 106 -9.27 -22.83 -11.10
C ALA A 106 -10.01 -22.91 -12.44
N ARG A 107 -10.67 -21.82 -12.87
CA ARG A 107 -11.35 -21.74 -14.18
C ARG A 107 -10.35 -21.78 -15.34
N VAL A 108 -9.24 -21.05 -15.23
CA VAL A 108 -8.17 -21.04 -16.24
C VAL A 108 -7.57 -22.45 -16.37
N GLN A 109 -7.28 -23.14 -15.27
CA GLN A 109 -6.76 -24.52 -15.31
C GLN A 109 -7.72 -25.51 -16.00
N LYS A 110 -9.03 -25.29 -15.87
CA LYS A 110 -10.07 -26.09 -16.53
C LYS A 110 -10.33 -25.68 -17.99
N GLY A 111 -9.62 -24.67 -18.51
CA GLY A 111 -9.86 -24.13 -19.85
C GLY A 111 -11.20 -23.38 -20.00
N ALA A 112 -11.81 -22.98 -18.88
CA ALA A 112 -13.12 -22.33 -18.87
C ALA A 112 -13.05 -20.82 -19.13
N VAL A 113 -11.85 -20.22 -19.10
CA VAL A 113 -11.64 -18.80 -19.40
C VAL A 113 -11.18 -18.64 -20.83
N LYS A 114 -11.98 -17.91 -21.61
CA LYS A 114 -11.80 -17.81 -23.07
C LYS A 114 -11.19 -16.48 -23.52
N THR A 115 -11.11 -15.49 -22.64
CA THR A 115 -10.66 -14.14 -23.00
C THR A 115 -9.55 -13.65 -22.08
N VAL A 116 -8.59 -12.94 -22.67
CA VAL A 116 -7.55 -12.22 -21.92
C VAL A 116 -8.16 -11.09 -21.08
N GLU A 117 -9.29 -10.54 -21.52
CA GLU A 117 -10.02 -9.47 -20.82
C GLU A 117 -10.49 -9.89 -19.42
N GLU A 118 -10.90 -11.15 -19.23
CA GLU A 118 -11.29 -11.65 -17.90
C GLU A 118 -10.10 -11.66 -16.92
N LEU A 119 -8.91 -12.04 -17.40
CA LEU A 119 -7.66 -11.99 -16.63
C LEU A 119 -7.31 -10.55 -16.30
N ASP A 120 -7.21 -9.72 -17.33
CA ASP A 120 -6.81 -8.31 -17.26
C ASP A 120 -7.69 -7.54 -16.24
N ASN A 121 -9.02 -7.70 -16.31
CA ASN A 121 -9.94 -7.05 -15.36
C ASN A 121 -9.75 -7.55 -13.91
N THR A 122 -9.48 -8.84 -13.72
CA THR A 122 -9.26 -9.42 -12.37
C THR A 122 -7.91 -8.98 -11.79
N PHE A 123 -6.87 -8.92 -12.62
CA PHE A 123 -5.56 -8.37 -12.23
C PHE A 123 -5.67 -6.89 -11.85
N SER A 124 -6.44 -6.12 -12.63
CA SER A 124 -6.73 -4.73 -12.35
C SER A 124 -7.39 -4.54 -10.97
N ARG A 125 -8.37 -5.37 -10.60
CA ARG A 125 -9.02 -5.33 -9.27
C ARG A 125 -8.06 -5.71 -8.14
N ALA A 126 -7.21 -6.72 -8.33
CA ALA A 126 -6.18 -7.08 -7.35
C ALA A 126 -5.20 -5.92 -7.09
N HIS A 127 -4.80 -5.20 -8.14
CA HIS A 127 -4.00 -3.99 -8.02
C HIS A 127 -4.75 -2.85 -7.33
N ALA A 128 -6.05 -2.66 -7.59
CA ALA A 128 -6.87 -1.67 -6.89
C ALA A 128 -6.94 -1.93 -5.38
N ALA A 129 -7.09 -3.20 -4.97
CA ALA A 129 -7.10 -3.58 -3.55
C ALA A 129 -5.75 -3.30 -2.85
N LEU A 130 -4.63 -3.58 -3.52
CA LEU A 130 -3.30 -3.24 -3.00
C LEU A 130 -3.08 -1.73 -2.94
N ALA A 131 -3.51 -0.99 -3.96
CA ALA A 131 -3.43 0.46 -3.97
C ALA A 131 -4.17 1.07 -2.77
N ASP A 132 -5.37 0.56 -2.44
CA ASP A 132 -6.10 0.99 -1.24
C ASP A 132 -5.37 0.65 0.06
N TYR A 133 -4.84 -0.57 0.17
CA TYR A 133 -4.04 -0.98 1.34
C TYR A 133 -2.87 -0.02 1.59
N TYR A 134 -2.06 0.26 0.56
CA TYR A 134 -0.92 1.15 0.69
C TYR A 134 -1.33 2.60 0.94
N ARG A 135 -2.44 3.05 0.36
CA ARG A 135 -3.00 4.38 0.66
C ARG A 135 -3.45 4.48 2.12
N GLN A 136 -4.13 3.48 2.66
CA GLN A 136 -4.52 3.46 4.07
C GLN A 136 -3.28 3.46 4.97
N ARG A 137 -2.26 2.66 4.64
CA ARG A 137 -0.98 2.70 5.34
C ARG A 137 -0.31 4.07 5.29
N ALA A 138 -0.36 4.76 4.14
CA ALA A 138 0.14 6.13 4.05
C ALA A 138 -0.62 7.08 4.98
N SER A 139 -1.95 6.97 5.03
CA SER A 139 -2.80 7.73 5.96
C SER A 139 -2.44 7.47 7.43
N ASP A 140 -2.27 6.20 7.81
CA ASP A 140 -1.93 5.82 9.18
C ASP A 140 -0.54 6.28 9.60
N SER A 141 0.46 6.09 8.73
CA SER A 141 1.83 6.58 8.94
C SER A 141 1.86 8.10 9.03
N TRP A 142 1.05 8.78 8.21
CA TRP A 142 0.93 10.23 8.23
C TRP A 142 0.37 10.72 9.57
N ALA A 143 -0.72 10.11 10.07
CA ALA A 143 -1.28 10.42 11.38
C ALA A 143 -0.30 10.17 12.53
N LYS A 144 0.55 9.14 12.40
CA LYS A 144 1.63 8.80 13.35
C LYS A 144 2.89 9.64 13.18
N LYS A 145 2.92 10.56 12.21
CA LYS A 145 4.09 11.39 11.85
C LYS A 145 5.32 10.59 11.42
N THR A 146 5.14 9.36 10.92
CA THR A 146 6.22 8.56 10.33
C THR A 146 6.41 8.94 8.86
N ILE A 147 7.10 10.06 8.63
CA ILE A 147 7.23 10.71 7.31
C ILE A 147 7.80 9.79 6.24
N SER A 148 8.89 9.08 6.54
CA SER A 148 9.53 8.16 5.58
C SER A 148 8.60 7.01 5.16
N GLU A 149 7.85 6.44 6.10
CA GLU A 149 6.87 5.38 5.82
C GLU A 149 5.69 5.91 5.00
N THR A 150 5.23 7.13 5.30
CA THR A 150 4.19 7.82 4.52
C THR A 150 4.60 7.94 3.06
N GLY A 151 5.83 8.39 2.80
CA GLY A 151 6.37 8.49 1.45
C GLY A 151 6.47 7.13 0.75
N GLN A 152 6.98 6.10 1.43
CA GLN A 152 7.07 4.75 0.86
C GLN A 152 5.69 4.19 0.48
N ALA A 153 4.73 4.29 1.40
CA ALA A 153 3.37 3.80 1.18
C ALA A 153 2.63 4.58 0.08
N LEU A 154 2.82 5.90 -0.03
CA LEU A 154 2.27 6.70 -1.14
C LEU A 154 2.79 6.23 -2.50
N ASN A 155 4.08 5.92 -2.61
CA ASN A 155 4.65 5.45 -3.86
C ASN A 155 4.10 4.09 -4.26
N GLU A 156 4.03 3.13 -3.33
CA GLU A 156 3.46 1.81 -3.60
C GLU A 156 1.97 1.90 -3.98
N ALA A 157 1.20 2.76 -3.32
CA ALA A 157 -0.19 3.02 -3.70
C ALA A 157 -0.31 3.53 -5.15
N ALA A 158 0.55 4.49 -5.54
CA ALA A 158 0.56 5.04 -6.88
C ALA A 158 1.03 4.02 -7.94
N LEU A 159 2.02 3.18 -7.63
CA LEU A 159 2.48 2.11 -8.52
C LEU A 159 1.41 1.06 -8.75
N HIS A 160 0.75 0.58 -7.69
CA HIS A 160 -0.34 -0.38 -7.85
C HIS A 160 -1.52 0.21 -8.60
N LEU A 161 -1.86 1.49 -8.37
CA LEU A 161 -2.92 2.16 -9.12
C LEU A 161 -2.58 2.29 -10.61
N GLU A 162 -1.33 2.61 -10.94
CA GLU A 162 -0.85 2.64 -12.33
C GLU A 162 -0.96 1.28 -13.00
N SER A 163 -0.41 0.23 -12.38
CA SER A 163 -0.53 -1.14 -12.88
C SER A 163 -2.01 -1.56 -13.01
N GLY A 164 -2.85 -1.17 -12.05
CA GLY A 164 -4.29 -1.43 -12.12
C GLY A 164 -4.93 -0.82 -13.36
N TRP A 165 -4.59 0.42 -13.69
CA TRP A 165 -5.04 1.05 -14.94
C TRP A 165 -4.42 0.40 -16.18
N ASP A 166 -3.17 -0.04 -16.13
CA ASP A 166 -2.53 -0.75 -17.24
C ASP A 166 -3.17 -2.11 -17.52
N TRP A 167 -3.65 -2.79 -16.48
CA TRP A 167 -4.43 -4.02 -16.61
C TRP A 167 -5.89 -3.77 -16.98
N SER A 168 -6.42 -2.55 -16.77
CA SER A 168 -7.79 -2.22 -17.19
C SER A 168 -7.92 -2.02 -18.70
N LYS A 169 -9.12 -2.25 -19.23
CA LYS A 169 -9.47 -1.94 -20.63
C LYS A 169 -9.46 -0.44 -20.91
N SER A 170 -10.04 0.35 -20.01
CA SER A 170 -10.27 1.78 -20.22
C SER A 170 -8.98 2.62 -20.16
N LYS A 171 -7.91 2.08 -19.54
CA LYS A 171 -6.63 2.75 -19.28
C LYS A 171 -6.79 4.03 -18.45
N ALA A 172 -5.70 4.49 -17.84
CA ALA A 172 -5.70 5.76 -17.13
C ALA A 172 -5.90 6.92 -18.12
N ASP A 173 -6.89 7.78 -17.87
CA ASP A 173 -7.00 9.05 -18.58
C ASP A 173 -5.92 10.04 -18.11
N LYS A 174 -5.89 11.24 -18.72
CA LYS A 174 -4.88 12.26 -18.40
C LYS A 174 -4.94 12.71 -16.93
N ALA A 175 -6.14 12.79 -16.34
CA ALA A 175 -6.32 13.22 -14.96
C ALA A 175 -5.89 12.11 -13.97
N SER A 176 -6.22 10.86 -14.29
CA SER A 176 -5.76 9.67 -13.55
C SER A 176 -4.22 9.60 -13.54
N LYS A 177 -3.58 9.74 -14.71
CA LYS A 177 -2.11 9.76 -14.83
C LYS A 177 -1.48 10.89 -14.02
N ALA A 178 -2.02 12.11 -14.13
CA ALA A 178 -1.52 13.26 -13.36
C ALA A 178 -1.63 13.04 -11.84
N THR A 179 -2.69 12.39 -11.37
CA THR A 179 -2.86 12.04 -9.95
C THR A 179 -1.80 11.05 -9.48
N ILE A 180 -1.57 9.98 -10.25
CA ILE A 180 -0.53 8.97 -9.99
C ILE A 180 0.86 9.64 -9.95
N ASP A 181 1.18 10.45 -10.95
CA ASP A 181 2.47 11.14 -11.05
C ASP A 181 2.68 12.11 -9.89
N SER A 182 1.64 12.86 -9.50
CA SER A 182 1.69 13.75 -8.35
C SER A 182 2.01 12.97 -7.07
N ALA A 183 1.34 11.85 -6.80
CA ALA A 183 1.61 11.03 -5.62
C ALA A 183 3.04 10.47 -5.60
N LYS A 184 3.56 10.02 -6.76
CA LYS A 184 4.97 9.61 -6.92
C LYS A 184 5.93 10.76 -6.67
N GLN A 185 5.62 11.97 -7.15
CA GLN A 185 6.46 13.16 -6.91
C GLN A 185 6.50 13.55 -5.43
N VAL A 186 5.35 13.51 -4.74
CA VAL A 186 5.27 13.75 -3.29
C VAL A 186 6.13 12.75 -2.53
N SER A 187 6.03 11.46 -2.86
CA SER A 187 6.88 10.44 -2.27
C SER A 187 8.38 10.72 -2.49
N LYS A 188 8.78 11.12 -3.70
CA LYS A 188 10.18 11.49 -4.00
C LYS A 188 10.65 12.69 -3.19
N LYS A 189 9.81 13.72 -3.01
CA LYS A 189 10.12 14.88 -2.15
C LYS A 189 10.31 14.44 -0.70
N ILE A 190 9.42 13.61 -0.18
CA ILE A 190 9.52 13.02 1.16
C ILE A 190 10.85 12.25 1.32
N ALA A 191 11.20 11.40 0.36
CA ALA A 191 12.43 10.60 0.41
C ALA A 191 13.70 11.46 0.41
N ARG A 192 13.67 12.64 -0.21
CA ARG A 192 14.77 13.62 -0.20
C ARG A 192 14.80 14.49 1.07
N GLY A 193 13.78 14.40 1.93
CA GLY A 193 13.69 15.16 3.18
C GLY A 193 13.40 16.66 3.01
N SER A 194 13.07 17.14 1.81
CA SER A 194 12.80 18.58 1.57
C SER A 194 11.78 18.79 0.43
N GLY A 195 11.16 19.98 0.42
CA GLY A 195 10.28 20.42 -0.67
C GLY A 195 8.86 19.83 -0.70
N TRP A 196 8.45 19.12 0.34
CA TRP A 196 7.06 18.69 0.56
C TRP A 196 6.40 19.58 1.62
N VAL A 197 5.08 19.76 1.50
CA VAL A 197 4.25 20.42 2.53
C VAL A 197 3.14 19.48 3.01
N SER A 198 2.73 19.62 4.27
CA SER A 198 1.70 18.80 4.92
C SER A 198 0.43 18.64 4.06
N GLU A 199 -0.04 19.76 3.49
CA GLU A 199 -1.24 19.80 2.65
C GLU A 199 -1.09 19.03 1.33
N GLU A 200 0.13 18.87 0.81
CA GLU A 200 0.40 18.09 -0.40
C GLU A 200 0.24 16.59 -0.16
N ILE A 201 0.60 16.12 1.04
CA ILE A 201 0.49 14.73 1.46
C ILE A 201 -0.98 14.33 1.61
N SER A 202 -1.74 15.08 2.41
CA SER A 202 -3.17 14.83 2.62
C SER A 202 -3.94 14.83 1.30
N ARG A 203 -3.72 15.83 0.43
CA ARG A 203 -4.37 15.87 -0.89
C ARG A 203 -4.00 14.69 -1.78
N SER A 204 -2.76 14.19 -1.70
CA SER A 204 -2.34 13.02 -2.47
C SER A 204 -3.02 11.74 -1.99
N ILE A 205 -3.17 11.56 -0.68
CA ILE A 205 -3.90 10.42 -0.08
C ILE A 205 -5.36 10.43 -0.56
N ASP A 206 -6.04 11.58 -0.47
CA ASP A 206 -7.44 11.72 -0.86
C ASP A 206 -7.64 11.55 -2.38
N ALA A 207 -6.70 12.06 -3.18
CA ALA A 207 -6.75 11.91 -4.63
C ALA A 207 -6.58 10.45 -5.06
N LEU A 208 -5.67 9.71 -4.43
CA LEU A 208 -5.52 8.27 -4.64
C LEU A 208 -6.80 7.52 -4.25
N GLU A 209 -7.46 7.86 -3.14
CA GLU A 209 -8.73 7.22 -2.74
C GLU A 209 -9.80 7.34 -3.84
N ARG A 210 -9.99 8.56 -4.36
CA ARG A 210 -10.96 8.82 -5.42
C ARG A 210 -10.62 8.03 -6.70
N GLU A 211 -9.35 8.00 -7.05
CA GLU A 211 -8.88 7.36 -8.28
C GLU A 211 -8.95 5.83 -8.20
N ILE A 212 -8.64 5.24 -7.04
CA ILE A 212 -8.88 3.82 -6.75
C ILE A 212 -10.38 3.49 -6.86
N GLY A 213 -11.23 4.35 -6.30
CA GLY A 213 -12.69 4.22 -6.42
C GLY A 213 -13.17 4.27 -7.88
N LYS A 214 -12.54 5.09 -8.73
CA LYS A 214 -12.82 5.17 -10.17
C LYS A 214 -12.43 3.87 -10.90
N LEU A 215 -11.20 3.38 -10.69
CA LEU A 215 -10.71 2.12 -11.28
C LEU A 215 -11.60 0.93 -10.88
N SER A 216 -12.02 0.88 -9.62
CA SER A 216 -12.87 -0.19 -9.09
C SER A 216 -14.27 -0.20 -9.71
N LYS A 217 -14.80 0.98 -10.04
CA LYS A 217 -16.09 1.10 -10.74
C LYS A 217 -15.96 0.74 -12.21
N ASP A 218 -14.84 1.10 -12.85
CA ASP A 218 -14.58 0.78 -14.26
C ASP A 218 -14.52 -0.73 -14.48
N THR A 219 -13.75 -1.45 -13.66
CA THR A 219 -13.58 -2.91 -13.78
C THR A 219 -14.83 -3.73 -13.44
N LYS A 220 -15.75 -3.21 -12.62
CA LYS A 220 -17.03 -3.86 -12.30
C LYS A 220 -18.06 -3.75 -13.42
N LYS A 221 -18.02 -2.70 -14.25
CA LYS A 221 -18.94 -2.52 -15.39
C LYS A 221 -18.77 -3.58 -16.48
N HIS A 222 -17.66 -4.30 -16.47
CA HIS A 222 -17.27 -5.26 -17.51
C HIS A 222 -17.30 -6.72 -17.01
N GLN A 223 -17.98 -7.00 -15.90
CA GLN A 223 -18.36 -8.37 -15.55
C GLN A 223 -19.55 -8.81 -16.43
N PRO A 224 -19.45 -9.94 -17.15
CA PRO A 224 -20.56 -10.51 -17.90
C PRO A 224 -21.69 -11.03 -17.01
#